data_AF-A0A441Z3D8-F1
#
_entry.id   AF-A0A441Z3D8-F1
#
_cell.length_a   1.000
_cell.length_b   1.000
_cell.length_c   1.000
_cell.angle_alpha   90.00
_cell.angle_beta   90.00
_cell.angle_gamma   90.00
#
_symmetry.space_group_name_H-M   'P 1'
#
loop_
_entity.id
_entity.type
_entity.pdbx_description
1 polymer ?
#
loop_
_entity_poly.entity_id
_entity_poly.type
_entity_poly.pdbx_seq_one_letter_code
_entity_poly.pdbx_strand_id
1 'polypeptide(L)'
;MLETSPPSTEAPDSSGAFFGRSADGMLVALVGEHAFAMVPARDGRHYLARGWRIRRPMAEWIRLDFYGHSGEIADEPAFRAKVLEQAQHQREKLALDRREDRSPAHTPWGPSQGATIHADGVTFYSTAGHGGFHLSPDRNREVHPLLRATDSWYEEDECWAIVAISFPHLFTAFERRCAEQTIKDSWPDAWEAIFGTILVPGESRRKDQRAFEAEHAADWIVVSAIPSDQQKGFVECVATPGGKRGPGTEERRFLVPSGEYEIGRFGFVIDPDRHPVYAGPSSFIGWRGRGSP
;
A
#
# COMPACT_ATOMS: atom_id res chain seq x y z
N MET A 1 -12.39 -56.11 0.92
CA MET A 1 -11.34 -55.16 1.31
C MET A 1 -11.39 -54.03 0.30
N LEU A 2 -11.90 -52.86 0.71
CA LEU A 2 -11.86 -51.67 -0.14
C LEU A 2 -10.47 -51.05 0.01
N GLU A 3 -9.70 -51.06 -1.08
CA GLU A 3 -8.46 -50.30 -1.19
C GLU A 3 -8.79 -48.81 -1.15
N THR A 4 -8.32 -48.14 -0.10
CA THR A 4 -8.30 -46.69 0.00
C THR A 4 -7.10 -46.16 -0.80
N SER A 5 -7.39 -45.50 -1.92
CA SER A 5 -6.39 -44.71 -2.64
C SER A 5 -5.81 -43.62 -1.73
N PRO A 6 -4.49 -43.38 -1.75
CA PRO A 6 -3.87 -42.31 -0.96
C PRO A 6 -4.30 -40.93 -1.49
N PRO A 7 -4.29 -39.88 -0.65
CA PRO A 7 -4.58 -38.52 -1.09
C PRO A 7 -3.51 -38.05 -2.08
N SER A 8 -3.95 -37.65 -3.27
CA SER A 8 -3.11 -37.06 -4.30
C SER A 8 -2.40 -35.82 -3.73
N THR A 9 -1.11 -35.96 -3.44
CA THR A 9 -0.24 -34.81 -3.17
C THR A 9 0.13 -34.23 -4.52
N GLU A 10 -0.46 -33.09 -4.89
CA GLU A 10 -0.02 -32.35 -6.07
C GLU A 10 1.50 -32.09 -5.94
N ALA A 11 2.27 -32.59 -6.91
CA ALA A 11 3.68 -32.29 -7.01
C ALA A 11 3.87 -30.76 -7.11
N PRO A 12 4.94 -30.19 -6.52
CA PRO A 12 5.18 -28.77 -6.69
C PRO A 12 5.30 -28.47 -8.17
N ASP A 13 4.56 -27.47 -8.65
CA ASP A 13 4.88 -26.85 -9.92
C ASP A 13 6.35 -26.37 -9.87
N SER A 14 6.98 -26.22 -11.03
CA SER A 14 8.35 -25.70 -11.20
C SER A 14 8.63 -24.39 -10.44
N SER A 15 7.57 -23.68 -10.05
CA SER A 15 7.58 -22.51 -9.19
C SER A 15 7.84 -22.79 -7.70
N GLY A 16 7.74 -24.03 -7.21
CA GLY A 16 7.81 -24.37 -5.79
C GLY A 16 6.58 -23.94 -4.98
N ALA A 17 5.50 -23.57 -5.66
CA ALA A 17 4.20 -23.29 -5.06
C ALA A 17 3.31 -24.54 -5.08
N PHE A 18 2.66 -24.83 -3.96
CA PHE A 18 1.64 -25.87 -3.84
C PHE A 18 0.28 -25.20 -3.68
N PHE A 19 -0.73 -25.67 -4.41
CA PHE A 19 -2.10 -25.16 -4.29
C PHE A 19 -3.00 -26.24 -3.67
N GLY A 20 -4.11 -25.82 -3.10
CA GLY A 20 -5.04 -26.76 -2.49
C GLY A 20 -6.31 -26.11 -1.96
N ARG A 21 -7.06 -26.90 -1.20
CA ARG A 21 -8.25 -26.46 -0.48
C ARG A 21 -8.04 -26.65 1.02
N SER A 22 -8.46 -25.67 1.80
CA SER A 22 -8.51 -25.76 3.26
C SER A 22 -9.73 -26.57 3.74
N ALA A 23 -9.79 -26.89 5.03
CA ALA A 23 -10.91 -27.63 5.64
C ALA A 23 -12.24 -26.88 5.53
N ASP A 24 -12.20 -25.54 5.51
CA ASP A 24 -13.33 -24.65 5.31
C ASP A 24 -13.55 -24.25 3.82
N GLY A 25 -12.88 -24.93 2.88
CA GLY A 25 -13.14 -24.84 1.44
C GLY A 25 -12.48 -23.66 0.72
N MET A 26 -11.67 -22.85 1.40
CA MET A 26 -10.93 -21.74 0.79
C MET A 26 -9.85 -22.27 -0.17
N LEU A 27 -9.56 -21.49 -1.22
CA LEU A 27 -8.33 -21.72 -1.99
C LEU A 27 -7.14 -21.32 -1.14
N VAL A 28 -6.17 -22.23 -1.04
CA VAL A 28 -4.94 -22.01 -0.29
C VAL A 28 -3.73 -22.36 -1.12
N ALA A 29 -2.59 -21.81 -0.74
CA ALA A 29 -1.31 -22.14 -1.32
C ALA A 29 -0.18 -22.11 -0.29
N LEU A 30 0.88 -22.87 -0.54
CA LEU A 30 2.10 -22.89 0.24
C LEU A 30 3.31 -22.60 -0.66
N VAL A 31 4.16 -21.67 -0.23
CA VAL A 31 5.44 -21.33 -0.87
C VAL A 31 6.52 -21.32 0.21
N GLY A 32 7.36 -22.35 0.24
CA GLY A 32 8.29 -22.54 1.36
C GLY A 32 7.53 -22.66 2.68
N GLU A 33 7.79 -21.75 3.63
CA GLU A 33 7.10 -21.68 4.93
C GLU A 33 5.92 -20.67 4.94
N HIS A 34 5.64 -20.01 3.81
CA HIS A 34 4.61 -19.00 3.69
C HIS A 34 3.33 -19.59 3.12
N ALA A 35 2.26 -19.54 3.91
CA ALA A 35 0.93 -19.97 3.50
C ALA A 35 0.11 -18.77 3.01
N PHE A 36 -0.75 -19.00 2.04
CA PHE A 36 -1.64 -18.01 1.46
C PHE A 36 -3.06 -18.57 1.39
N ALA A 37 -4.05 -17.73 1.63
CA ALA A 37 -5.46 -18.07 1.44
C ALA A 37 -6.19 -16.96 0.69
N MET A 38 -7.07 -17.36 -0.22
CA MET A 38 -8.08 -16.50 -0.81
C MET A 38 -9.32 -16.56 0.08
N VAL A 39 -9.47 -15.56 0.94
CA VAL A 39 -10.52 -15.54 1.94
C VAL A 39 -11.73 -14.76 1.41
N PRO A 40 -12.96 -15.29 1.52
CA PRO A 40 -14.16 -14.54 1.20
C PRO A 40 -14.39 -13.38 2.19
N ALA A 41 -14.74 -12.22 1.66
CA ALA A 41 -15.24 -11.06 2.39
C ALA A 41 -16.76 -10.92 2.21
N ARG A 42 -17.32 -9.82 2.74
CA ARG A 42 -18.70 -9.44 2.46
C ARG A 42 -18.86 -9.11 0.97
N ASP A 43 -20.06 -9.35 0.46
CA ASP A 43 -20.49 -8.94 -0.89
C ASP A 43 -19.77 -9.68 -2.04
N GLY A 44 -19.32 -10.91 -1.82
CA GLY A 44 -18.70 -11.75 -2.86
C GLY A 44 -17.25 -11.37 -3.22
N ARG A 45 -16.68 -10.39 -2.51
CA ARG A 45 -15.26 -10.01 -2.63
C ARG A 45 -14.36 -11.03 -1.96
N HIS A 46 -13.09 -11.06 -2.35
CA HIS A 46 -12.08 -11.89 -1.71
C HIS A 46 -10.85 -11.07 -1.33
N TYR A 47 -10.06 -11.55 -0.39
CA TYR A 47 -8.78 -10.93 -0.05
C TYR A 47 -7.69 -11.96 0.18
N LEU A 48 -6.45 -11.52 0.03
CA LEU A 48 -5.28 -12.35 0.31
C LEU A 48 -4.98 -12.33 1.81
N ALA A 49 -5.07 -13.48 2.45
CA ALA A 49 -4.56 -13.67 3.82
C ALA A 49 -3.25 -14.46 3.81
N ARG A 50 -2.39 -14.23 4.81
CA ARG A 50 -1.07 -14.85 4.92
C ARG A 50 -0.97 -15.67 6.19
N GLY A 51 -0.26 -16.79 6.12
CA GLY A 51 0.10 -17.62 7.25
C GLY A 51 1.58 -17.92 7.21
N TRP A 52 2.14 -18.36 8.33
CA TRP A 52 3.56 -18.70 8.40
C TRP A 52 3.75 -19.93 9.26
N ARG A 53 4.55 -20.88 8.75
CA ARG A 53 4.90 -22.14 9.44
C ARG A 53 3.70 -22.95 9.93
N ILE A 54 2.64 -23.02 9.12
CA ILE A 54 1.49 -23.89 9.41
C ILE A 54 1.90 -25.34 9.10
N ARG A 55 2.18 -26.12 10.15
CA ARG A 55 2.80 -27.45 10.01
C ARG A 55 1.85 -28.57 9.56
N ARG A 56 0.55 -28.42 9.85
CA ARG A 56 -0.46 -29.41 9.45
C ARG A 56 -0.70 -29.38 7.93
N PRO A 57 -1.21 -30.46 7.32
CA PRO A 57 -1.53 -30.48 5.89
C PRO A 57 -2.50 -29.37 5.48
N MET A 58 -2.39 -28.89 4.23
CA MET A 58 -3.24 -27.81 3.71
C MET A 58 -4.74 -28.09 3.86
N ALA A 59 -5.15 -29.35 3.71
CA ALA A 59 -6.54 -29.80 3.86
C ALA A 59 -7.10 -29.64 5.28
N GLU A 60 -6.25 -29.45 6.28
CA GLU A 60 -6.64 -29.21 7.68
C GLU A 60 -6.58 -27.73 8.06
N TRP A 61 -6.16 -26.85 7.15
CA TRP A 61 -6.10 -25.42 7.41
C TRP A 61 -7.51 -24.85 7.56
N ILE A 62 -7.63 -23.78 8.34
CA ILE A 62 -8.86 -23.03 8.53
C ILE A 62 -8.54 -21.53 8.49
N ARG A 63 -9.56 -20.70 8.33
CA ARG A 63 -9.44 -19.24 8.31
C ARG A 63 -8.60 -18.66 9.45
N LEU A 64 -8.70 -19.22 10.66
CA LEU A 64 -7.97 -18.73 11.84
C LEU A 64 -6.44 -18.92 11.76
N ASP A 65 -5.93 -19.79 10.88
CA ASP A 65 -4.48 -19.96 10.73
C ASP A 65 -3.82 -18.81 9.96
N PHE A 66 -4.63 -18.00 9.28
CA PHE A 66 -4.18 -16.90 8.45
C PHE A 66 -4.38 -15.56 9.18
N TYR A 67 -3.31 -14.78 9.19
CA TYR A 67 -3.28 -13.41 9.70
C TYR A 67 -3.05 -12.41 8.57
N GLY A 68 -3.43 -11.16 8.84
CA GLY A 68 -3.28 -10.06 7.90
C GLY A 68 -4.29 -10.07 6.75
N HIS A 69 -4.46 -8.88 6.18
CA HIS A 69 -5.34 -8.62 5.04
C HIS A 69 -4.49 -7.91 3.99
N SER A 70 -4.09 -8.62 2.92
CA SER A 70 -3.06 -8.17 1.97
C SER A 70 -3.65 -7.69 0.64
N GLY A 71 -4.82 -7.04 0.72
CA GLY A 71 -5.53 -6.48 -0.43
C GLY A 71 -6.60 -7.41 -1.01
N GLU A 72 -7.47 -6.83 -1.82
CA GLU A 72 -8.55 -7.51 -2.51
C GLU A 72 -8.01 -8.39 -3.65
N ILE A 73 -8.66 -9.54 -3.86
CA ILE A 73 -8.43 -10.45 -4.98
C ILE A 73 -9.77 -10.62 -5.70
N ALA A 74 -9.75 -10.46 -7.02
CA ALA A 74 -10.96 -10.62 -7.84
C ALA A 74 -11.41 -12.09 -7.90
N ASP A 75 -10.49 -13.00 -8.23
CA ASP A 75 -10.81 -14.39 -8.55
C ASP A 75 -9.63 -15.36 -8.30
N GLU A 76 -9.87 -16.65 -8.57
CA GLU A 76 -8.85 -17.70 -8.45
C GLU A 76 -7.61 -17.46 -9.35
N PRO A 77 -7.73 -17.08 -10.63
CA PRO A 77 -6.58 -16.70 -11.45
C PRO A 77 -5.73 -15.60 -10.82
N ALA A 78 -6.35 -14.54 -10.29
CA ALA A 78 -5.65 -13.45 -9.62
C ALA A 78 -4.93 -13.94 -8.34
N PHE A 79 -5.57 -14.83 -7.56
CA PHE A 79 -4.92 -15.48 -6.42
C PHE A 79 -3.68 -16.27 -6.84
N ARG A 80 -3.80 -17.12 -7.86
CA ARG A 80 -2.68 -17.94 -8.35
C ARG A 80 -1.54 -17.07 -8.87
N ALA A 81 -1.83 -16.02 -9.63
CA ALA A 81 -0.83 -15.08 -10.11
C ALA A 81 -0.07 -14.41 -8.96
N LYS A 82 -0.77 -13.98 -7.89
CA LYS A 82 -0.15 -13.40 -6.69
C LYS A 82 0.74 -14.39 -5.95
N VAL A 83 0.29 -15.63 -5.80
CA VAL A 83 1.11 -16.69 -5.16
C VAL A 83 2.37 -16.98 -5.98
N LEU A 84 2.24 -17.08 -7.30
CA LEU A 84 3.38 -17.34 -8.20
C LEU A 84 4.38 -16.17 -8.21
N GLU A 85 3.90 -14.92 -8.18
CA GLU A 85 4.72 -13.72 -8.03
C GLU A 85 5.51 -13.77 -6.70
N GLN A 86 4.87 -14.16 -5.60
CA GLN A 86 5.55 -14.34 -4.32
C GLN A 86 6.57 -15.47 -4.36
N ALA A 87 6.26 -16.60 -5.00
CA ALA A 87 7.21 -17.70 -5.17
C ALA A 87 8.43 -17.26 -5.98
N GLN A 88 8.24 -16.51 -7.06
CA GLN A 88 9.34 -15.93 -7.82
C GLN A 88 10.15 -14.96 -6.96
N HIS A 89 9.50 -14.06 -6.24
CA HIS A 89 10.17 -13.11 -5.35
C HIS A 89 11.04 -13.81 -4.28
N GLN A 90 10.56 -14.91 -3.68
CA GLN A 90 11.34 -15.70 -2.72
C GLN A 90 12.55 -16.37 -3.38
N ARG A 91 12.39 -16.96 -4.57
CA ARG A 91 13.51 -17.55 -5.31
C ARG A 91 14.58 -16.51 -5.67
N GLU A 92 14.15 -15.35 -6.16
CA GLU A 92 15.06 -14.24 -6.47
C GLU A 92 15.75 -13.73 -5.21
N LYS A 93 15.05 -13.58 -4.08
CA LYS A 93 15.66 -13.21 -2.79
C LYS A 93 16.76 -14.17 -2.35
N LEU A 94 16.56 -15.47 -2.53
CA LEU A 94 17.58 -16.48 -2.21
C LEU A 94 18.77 -16.46 -3.20
N ALA A 95 18.53 -16.07 -4.45
CA ALA A 95 19.58 -15.92 -5.46
C ALA A 95 20.41 -14.64 -5.26
N LEU A 96 19.86 -13.63 -4.58
CA LEU A 96 20.58 -12.44 -4.18
C LEU A 96 21.45 -12.75 -2.96
N ASP A 97 22.75 -12.48 -3.04
CA ASP A 97 23.73 -12.70 -1.97
C ASP A 97 23.63 -11.61 -0.88
N ARG A 98 22.41 -11.39 -0.37
CA ARG A 98 22.15 -10.46 0.74
C ARG A 98 22.65 -11.09 2.04
N ARG A 99 23.44 -10.33 2.80
CA ARG A 99 24.10 -10.84 4.01
C ARG A 99 23.60 -10.10 5.23
N GLU A 100 23.13 -10.85 6.20
CA GLU A 100 22.79 -10.30 7.52
C GLU A 100 24.08 -9.92 8.27
N ASP A 101 24.09 -8.72 8.82
CA ASP A 101 25.13 -8.19 9.67
C ASP A 101 24.51 -7.71 10.99
N ARG A 102 25.21 -7.96 12.09
CA ARG A 102 24.80 -7.57 13.45
C ARG A 102 25.58 -6.37 13.97
N SER A 103 26.38 -5.74 13.11
CA SER A 103 27.14 -4.56 13.46
C SER A 103 26.20 -3.40 13.82
N PRO A 104 26.31 -2.86 15.04
CA PRO A 104 25.48 -1.73 15.44
C PRO A 104 25.90 -0.48 14.67
N ALA A 105 24.92 0.30 14.23
CA ALA A 105 25.09 1.58 13.57
C ALA A 105 24.13 2.61 14.15
N HIS A 106 24.55 3.87 14.16
CA HIS A 106 23.66 4.99 14.44
C HIS A 106 22.98 5.39 13.13
N THR A 107 21.66 5.20 13.07
CA THR A 107 20.84 5.60 11.93
C THR A 107 20.05 6.88 12.29
N PRO A 108 19.50 7.61 11.31
CA PRO A 108 18.58 8.72 11.56
C PRO A 108 17.36 8.34 12.40
N TRP A 109 16.97 7.05 12.40
CA TRP A 109 15.82 6.53 13.14
C TRP A 109 16.22 5.83 14.45
N GLY A 110 17.43 6.08 14.94
CA GLY A 110 17.96 5.54 16.18
C GLY A 110 18.95 4.38 15.98
N PRO A 111 19.29 3.66 17.07
CA PRO A 111 20.24 2.55 17.00
C PRO A 111 19.71 1.40 16.13
N SER A 112 20.55 0.87 15.25
CA SER A 112 20.20 -0.31 14.47
C SER A 112 20.03 -1.55 15.34
N GLN A 113 19.08 -2.39 14.96
CA GLN A 113 18.82 -3.71 15.53
C GLN A 113 19.23 -4.84 14.58
N GLY A 114 19.33 -4.51 13.28
CA GLY A 114 19.87 -5.39 12.26
C GLY A 114 20.39 -4.59 11.08
N ALA A 115 21.20 -5.25 10.26
CA ALA A 115 21.66 -4.74 8.99
C ALA A 115 21.63 -5.85 7.95
N THR A 116 21.20 -5.53 6.73
CA THR A 116 21.25 -6.43 5.58
C THR A 116 22.13 -5.76 4.53
N ILE A 117 23.30 -6.33 4.27
CA ILE A 117 24.22 -5.87 3.22
C ILE A 117 23.70 -6.39 1.88
N HIS A 118 23.33 -5.47 0.99
CA HIS A 118 22.89 -5.81 -0.37
C HIS A 118 24.08 -5.91 -1.33
N ALA A 119 25.07 -5.04 -1.15
CA ALA A 119 26.34 -5.03 -1.86
C ALA A 119 27.35 -4.18 -1.10
N ASP A 120 28.60 -4.16 -1.57
CA ASP A 120 29.59 -3.23 -1.04
C ASP A 120 29.11 -1.77 -1.19
N GLY A 121 29.06 -1.08 -0.05
CA GLY A 121 28.55 0.28 0.08
C GLY A 121 27.03 0.45 -0.05
N VAL A 122 26.23 -0.63 0.00
CA VAL A 122 24.75 -0.58 0.00
C VAL A 122 24.21 -1.47 1.12
N THR A 123 23.77 -0.85 2.21
CA THR A 123 23.31 -1.57 3.40
C THR A 123 21.95 -1.07 3.83
N PHE A 124 21.01 -1.98 4.05
CA PHE A 124 19.75 -1.69 4.73
C PHE A 124 19.95 -1.84 6.24
N TYR A 125 19.44 -0.90 7.03
CA TYR A 125 19.42 -0.96 8.48
C TYR A 125 17.99 -0.99 8.98
N SER A 126 17.69 -1.87 9.93
CA SER A 126 16.41 -1.91 10.64
C SER A 126 16.58 -1.41 12.08
N THR A 127 15.57 -0.73 12.58
CA THR A 127 15.46 -0.25 13.97
C THR A 127 14.15 -0.75 14.60
N ALA A 128 13.87 -0.35 15.83
CA ALA A 128 12.70 -0.84 16.60
C ALA A 128 11.34 -0.53 15.95
N GLY A 129 11.27 0.48 15.08
CA GLY A 129 10.02 0.86 14.42
C GLY A 129 10.21 1.48 13.06
N HIS A 130 11.42 1.47 12.50
CA HIS A 130 11.70 2.01 11.19
C HIS A 130 12.93 1.35 10.55
N GLY A 131 13.43 1.93 9.46
CA GLY A 131 14.61 1.46 8.76
C GLY A 131 14.90 2.26 7.51
N GLY A 132 15.94 1.85 6.80
CA GLY A 132 16.29 2.43 5.52
C GLY A 132 17.67 2.03 5.05
N PHE A 133 17.97 2.41 3.81
CA PHE A 133 19.27 2.20 3.20
C PHE A 133 20.24 3.33 3.56
N HIS A 134 21.48 2.94 3.80
CA HIS A 134 22.62 3.83 3.76
C HIS A 134 23.51 3.46 2.57
N LEU A 135 23.91 4.48 1.82
CA LEU A 135 24.86 4.35 0.73
C LEU A 135 26.23 4.89 1.17
N SER A 136 27.30 4.18 0.82
CA SER A 136 28.65 4.77 0.86
C SER A 136 28.71 6.02 -0.02
N PRO A 137 29.65 6.96 0.22
CA PRO A 137 29.76 8.15 -0.61
C PRO A 137 29.92 7.85 -2.11
N ASP A 138 30.64 6.79 -2.47
CA ASP A 138 30.84 6.39 -3.86
C ASP A 138 29.53 5.91 -4.50
N ARG A 139 28.79 5.04 -3.80
CA ARG A 139 27.45 4.59 -4.25
C ARG A 139 26.46 5.74 -4.30
N ASN A 140 26.46 6.64 -3.33
CA ASN A 140 25.53 7.77 -3.33
C ASN A 140 25.77 8.71 -4.53
N ARG A 141 27.01 8.80 -5.04
CA ARG A 141 27.29 9.57 -6.28
C ARG A 141 26.74 8.93 -7.54
N GLU A 142 26.46 7.63 -7.54
CA GLU A 142 25.82 6.95 -8.68
C GLU A 142 24.31 7.25 -8.75
N VAL A 143 23.66 7.60 -7.63
CA VAL A 143 22.24 7.98 -7.60
C VAL A 143 22.02 9.24 -8.43
N HIS A 144 20.96 9.28 -9.24
CA HIS A 144 20.66 10.44 -10.09
C HIS A 144 20.50 11.73 -9.26
N PRO A 145 21.08 12.88 -9.67
CA PRO A 145 21.07 14.10 -8.87
C PRO A 145 19.68 14.58 -8.41
N LEU A 146 18.62 14.36 -9.21
CA LEU A 146 17.24 14.73 -8.84
C LEU A 146 16.65 13.92 -7.68
N LEU A 147 17.22 12.76 -7.36
CA LEU A 147 16.75 11.85 -6.31
C LEU A 147 17.79 11.65 -5.20
N ARG A 148 19.00 12.20 -5.35
CA ARG A 148 20.11 11.92 -4.45
C ARG A 148 19.93 12.58 -3.08
N ALA A 149 19.94 11.77 -2.02
CA ALA A 149 19.98 12.26 -0.65
C ALA A 149 21.36 12.84 -0.30
N THR A 150 21.39 13.95 0.44
CA THR A 150 22.65 14.63 0.80
C THR A 150 23.40 13.95 1.94
N ASP A 151 22.69 13.25 2.81
CA ASP A 151 23.21 12.49 3.95
C ASP A 151 23.42 10.99 3.64
N SER A 152 23.12 10.57 2.41
CA SER A 152 23.21 9.19 1.92
C SER A 152 22.25 8.21 2.62
N TRP A 153 21.24 8.71 3.34
CA TRP A 153 20.20 7.89 3.96
C TRP A 153 18.91 7.92 3.12
N TYR A 154 18.30 6.74 2.98
CA TYR A 154 17.10 6.52 2.20
C TYR A 154 16.13 5.68 3.03
N GLU A 155 15.15 6.37 3.61
CA GLU A 155 14.03 5.85 4.40
C GLU A 155 13.27 4.67 3.72
N GLU A 156 12.76 3.72 4.52
CA GLU A 156 12.24 2.42 4.04
C GLU A 156 10.84 2.42 3.41
N ASP A 157 9.99 3.41 3.67
CA ASP A 157 8.62 3.47 3.14
C ASP A 157 8.61 4.05 1.72
N GLU A 158 9.43 5.07 1.46
CA GLU A 158 9.42 5.81 0.21
C GLU A 158 10.79 5.85 -0.47
N CYS A 159 11.82 6.30 0.26
CA CYS A 159 13.13 6.62 -0.33
C CYS A 159 13.93 5.37 -0.75
N TRP A 160 13.66 4.19 -0.21
CA TRP A 160 14.28 2.92 -0.62
C TRP A 160 14.12 2.66 -2.12
N ALA A 161 13.03 3.15 -2.71
CA ALA A 161 12.73 3.03 -4.13
C ALA A 161 13.81 3.71 -4.99
N ILE A 162 14.44 4.78 -4.49
CA ILE A 162 15.54 5.48 -5.17
C ILE A 162 16.76 4.56 -5.25
N VAL A 163 17.07 3.85 -4.16
CA VAL A 163 18.16 2.87 -4.13
C VAL A 163 17.85 1.72 -5.09
N ALA A 164 16.62 1.22 -5.10
CA ALA A 164 16.21 0.13 -5.98
C ALA A 164 16.25 0.48 -7.47
N ILE A 165 15.86 1.71 -7.85
CA ILE A 165 15.97 2.21 -9.23
C ILE A 165 17.43 2.47 -9.62
N SER A 166 18.27 2.93 -8.68
CA SER A 166 19.69 3.20 -8.95
C SER A 166 20.51 1.91 -9.09
N PHE A 167 20.18 0.86 -8.33
CA PHE A 167 20.91 -0.41 -8.30
C PHE A 167 19.98 -1.61 -8.55
N PRO A 168 19.32 -1.70 -9.71
CA PRO A 168 18.24 -2.65 -9.93
C PRO A 168 18.65 -4.13 -9.80
N HIS A 169 19.93 -4.45 -10.02
CA HIS A 169 20.46 -5.81 -9.90
C HIS A 169 20.55 -6.31 -8.45
N LEU A 170 20.41 -5.43 -7.44
CA LEU A 170 20.38 -5.79 -6.02
C LEU A 170 18.97 -6.15 -5.51
N PHE A 171 17.98 -6.05 -6.40
CA PHE A 171 16.57 -6.16 -6.07
C PHE A 171 15.87 -7.17 -6.97
N THR A 172 14.89 -7.84 -6.40
CA THR A 172 14.00 -8.76 -7.11
C THR A 172 13.16 -8.02 -8.15
N ALA A 173 12.61 -8.73 -9.13
CA ALA A 173 11.68 -8.16 -10.09
C ALA A 173 10.44 -7.56 -9.43
N PHE A 174 9.97 -8.17 -8.34
CA PHE A 174 8.86 -7.63 -7.54
C PHE A 174 9.23 -6.31 -6.87
N GLU A 175 10.36 -6.26 -6.14
CA GLU A 175 10.83 -5.03 -5.48
C GLU A 175 11.06 -3.91 -6.50
N ARG A 176 11.59 -4.22 -7.69
CA ARG A 176 11.77 -3.22 -8.76
C ARG A 176 10.44 -2.62 -9.25
N ARG A 177 9.40 -3.44 -9.43
CA ARG A 177 8.06 -2.94 -9.80
C ARG A 177 7.46 -2.05 -8.71
N CYS A 178 7.61 -2.45 -7.45
CA CYS A 178 7.17 -1.62 -6.32
C CYS A 178 7.93 -0.29 -6.30
N ALA A 179 9.26 -0.34 -6.43
CA ALA A 179 10.10 0.87 -6.46
C ALA A 179 9.73 1.80 -7.62
N GLU A 180 9.50 1.27 -8.81
CA GLU A 180 9.02 2.07 -9.96
C GLU A 180 7.72 2.79 -9.62
N GLN A 181 6.71 2.09 -9.07
CA GLN A 181 5.45 2.70 -8.71
C GLN A 181 5.64 3.76 -7.61
N THR A 182 6.45 3.47 -6.58
CA THR A 182 6.77 4.43 -5.52
C THR A 182 7.43 5.69 -6.10
N ILE A 183 8.43 5.58 -7.00
CA ILE A 183 9.04 6.77 -7.61
C ILE A 183 8.02 7.57 -8.43
N LYS A 184 7.16 6.91 -9.21
CA LYS A 184 6.11 7.60 -9.97
C LYS A 184 5.13 8.34 -9.06
N ASP A 185 4.77 7.75 -7.92
CA ASP A 185 3.84 8.36 -6.97
C ASP A 185 4.49 9.48 -6.14
N SER A 186 5.76 9.36 -5.78
CA SER A 186 6.44 10.28 -4.86
C SER A 186 7.16 11.41 -5.58
N TRP A 187 7.89 11.09 -6.63
CA TRP A 187 8.69 12.01 -7.45
C TRP A 187 8.38 11.89 -8.95
N PRO A 188 7.10 12.10 -9.36
CA PRO A 188 6.71 11.96 -10.76
C PRO A 188 7.53 12.86 -11.70
N ASP A 189 7.78 14.12 -11.31
CA ASP A 189 8.52 15.06 -12.16
C ASP A 189 9.97 14.58 -12.38
N ALA A 190 10.60 13.98 -11.36
CA ALA A 190 11.93 13.39 -11.48
C ALA A 190 11.90 12.12 -12.34
N TRP A 191 10.88 11.27 -12.20
CA TRP A 191 10.68 10.11 -13.06
C TRP A 191 10.62 10.51 -14.54
N GLU A 192 9.77 11.48 -14.89
CA GLU A 192 9.64 11.94 -16.28
C GLU A 192 10.95 12.53 -16.81
N ALA A 193 11.67 13.29 -15.98
CA ALA A 193 12.96 13.87 -16.36
C ALA A 193 14.07 12.82 -16.56
N ILE A 194 14.11 11.78 -15.71
CA ILE A 194 15.13 10.72 -15.78
C ILE A 194 14.87 9.77 -16.96
N PHE A 195 13.62 9.37 -17.15
CA PHE A 195 13.25 8.31 -18.10
C PHE A 195 12.69 8.84 -19.43
N GLY A 196 12.40 10.13 -19.55
CA GLY A 196 11.88 10.74 -20.77
C GLY A 196 10.45 10.34 -21.12
N THR A 197 9.70 9.77 -20.16
CA THR A 197 8.32 9.29 -20.35
C THR A 197 7.37 10.18 -19.58
N ILE A 198 6.33 10.70 -20.24
CA ILE A 198 5.26 11.44 -19.58
C ILE A 198 4.24 10.45 -19.02
N LEU A 199 4.00 10.54 -17.72
CA LEU A 199 3.01 9.75 -17.00
C LEU A 199 1.60 10.23 -17.35
N VAL A 200 0.76 9.28 -17.77
CA VAL A 200 -0.65 9.53 -18.12
C VAL A 200 -1.54 9.45 -16.87
N PRO A 201 -2.80 9.94 -16.93
CA PRO A 201 -3.72 9.82 -15.80
C PRO A 201 -3.83 8.38 -15.29
N GLY A 202 -3.74 8.19 -13.97
CA GLY A 202 -3.75 6.88 -13.31
C GLY A 202 -2.37 6.30 -13.00
N GLU A 203 -1.29 6.78 -13.63
CA GLU A 203 0.06 6.22 -13.42
C GLU A 203 0.81 6.82 -12.22
N SER A 204 0.38 8.00 -11.76
CA SER A 204 0.95 8.65 -10.57
C SER A 204 -0.15 9.25 -9.73
N ARG A 205 -0.30 8.75 -8.51
CA ARG A 205 -1.23 9.28 -7.51
C ARG A 205 -1.00 10.78 -7.28
N ARG A 206 0.25 11.24 -7.25
CA ARG A 206 0.57 12.66 -7.00
C ARG A 206 0.23 13.55 -8.19
N LYS A 207 0.45 13.11 -9.44
CA LYS A 207 0.00 13.88 -10.61
C LYS A 207 -1.52 13.90 -10.71
N ASP A 208 -2.17 12.76 -10.47
CA ASP A 208 -3.63 12.67 -10.45
C ASP A 208 -4.22 13.60 -9.37
N GLN A 209 -3.63 13.62 -8.17
CA GLN A 209 -4.02 14.53 -7.09
C GLN A 209 -3.86 16.00 -7.51
N ARG A 210 -2.72 16.38 -8.12
CA ARG A 210 -2.49 17.74 -8.62
C ARG A 210 -3.51 18.15 -9.69
N ALA A 211 -3.87 17.23 -10.59
CA ALA A 211 -4.87 17.47 -11.62
C ALA A 211 -6.26 17.69 -11.00
N PHE A 212 -6.65 16.82 -10.05
CA PHE A 212 -7.89 16.96 -9.29
C PHE A 212 -7.96 18.28 -8.51
N GLU A 213 -6.89 18.65 -7.81
CA GLU A 213 -6.82 19.93 -7.09
C GLU A 213 -6.91 21.15 -8.00
N ALA A 214 -6.32 21.08 -9.21
CA ALA A 214 -6.39 22.15 -10.18
C ALA A 214 -7.79 22.29 -10.79
N GLU A 215 -8.44 21.17 -11.11
CA GLU A 215 -9.81 21.12 -11.61
C GLU A 215 -10.81 21.67 -10.58
N HIS A 216 -10.67 21.25 -9.32
CA HIS A 216 -11.60 21.56 -8.23
C HIS A 216 -11.14 22.70 -7.31
N ALA A 217 -10.24 23.56 -7.79
CA ALA A 217 -9.64 24.63 -6.97
C ALA A 217 -10.67 25.61 -6.38
N ALA A 218 -11.80 25.80 -7.07
CA ALA A 218 -12.90 26.68 -6.67
C ALA A 218 -14.09 25.93 -6.05
N ASP A 219 -14.08 24.60 -6.07
CA ASP A 219 -15.20 23.78 -5.61
C ASP A 219 -15.12 23.50 -4.10
N TRP A 220 -16.26 23.13 -3.52
CA TRP A 220 -16.34 22.72 -2.12
C TRP A 220 -15.96 21.25 -2.00
N ILE A 221 -14.81 20.95 -1.40
CA ILE A 221 -14.35 19.57 -1.21
C ILE A 221 -14.48 19.19 0.26
N VAL A 222 -15.11 18.04 0.52
CA VAL A 222 -15.36 17.54 1.87
C VAL A 222 -14.04 17.21 2.57
N VAL A 223 -13.84 17.82 3.75
CA VAL A 223 -12.67 17.61 4.62
C VAL A 223 -13.01 16.79 5.86
N SER A 224 -14.29 16.75 6.25
CA SER A 224 -14.79 15.96 7.38
C SER A 224 -16.23 15.57 7.13
N ALA A 225 -16.61 14.34 7.49
CA ALA A 225 -17.96 13.83 7.29
C ALA A 225 -18.38 12.93 8.46
N ILE A 226 -19.65 13.00 8.84
CA ILE A 226 -20.25 12.14 9.86
C ILE A 226 -21.69 11.78 9.45
N PRO A 227 -22.18 10.56 9.74
CA PRO A 227 -23.62 10.28 9.63
C PRO A 227 -24.42 11.31 10.43
N SER A 228 -25.50 11.85 9.86
CA SER A 228 -26.31 12.86 10.52
C SER A 228 -27.32 12.21 11.47
N ASP A 229 -27.25 12.55 12.76
CA ASP A 229 -28.29 12.17 13.72
C ASP A 229 -29.52 13.07 13.61
N GLN A 230 -29.34 14.26 13.06
CA GLN A 230 -30.36 15.31 12.95
C GLN A 230 -31.23 15.14 11.70
N GLN A 231 -30.64 14.63 10.61
CA GLN A 231 -31.31 14.40 9.34
C GLN A 231 -31.06 12.95 8.88
N LYS A 232 -32.00 12.05 9.17
CA LYS A 232 -31.84 10.62 8.84
C LYS A 232 -31.73 10.43 7.32
N GLY A 233 -30.81 9.56 6.92
CA GLY A 233 -30.51 9.28 5.51
C GLY A 233 -29.50 10.25 4.87
N PHE A 234 -28.88 11.13 5.66
CA PHE A 234 -27.86 12.06 5.20
C PHE A 234 -26.54 11.91 5.97
N VAL A 235 -25.46 12.32 5.31
CA VAL A 235 -24.14 12.55 5.87
C VAL A 235 -23.94 14.07 5.99
N GLU A 236 -23.62 14.54 7.20
CA GLU A 236 -23.23 15.92 7.45
C GLU A 236 -21.76 16.08 7.04
N CYS A 237 -21.52 16.84 5.98
CA CYS A 237 -20.20 17.06 5.40
C CYS A 237 -19.74 18.49 5.68
N VAL A 238 -18.56 18.64 6.28
CA VAL A 238 -17.82 19.91 6.32
C VAL A 238 -16.92 19.94 5.10
N ALA A 239 -17.07 20.96 4.27
CA ALA A 239 -16.27 21.17 3.08
C ALA A 239 -15.57 22.52 3.10
N THR A 240 -14.46 22.62 2.39
CA THR A 240 -13.68 23.86 2.21
C THR A 240 -13.37 24.09 0.72
N PRO A 241 -13.15 25.34 0.28
CA PRO A 241 -12.78 25.62 -1.09
C PRO A 241 -11.45 24.93 -1.47
N GLY A 242 -11.48 24.10 -2.51
CA GLY A 242 -10.35 23.29 -2.96
C GLY A 242 -9.82 22.29 -1.93
N GLY A 243 -10.61 21.95 -0.89
CA GLY A 243 -10.21 20.97 0.14
C GLY A 243 -9.10 21.43 1.08
N LYS A 244 -8.80 22.74 1.09
CA LYS A 244 -7.76 23.33 1.93
C LYS A 244 -8.07 23.10 3.41
N ARG A 245 -7.03 22.81 4.19
CA ARG A 245 -7.12 22.64 5.65
C ARG A 245 -6.19 23.64 6.31
N GLY A 246 -6.67 24.32 7.35
CA GLY A 246 -5.84 25.20 8.16
C GLY A 246 -6.60 26.38 8.75
N PRO A 247 -5.99 27.08 9.73
CA PRO A 247 -6.60 28.24 10.36
C PRO A 247 -7.03 29.30 9.33
N GLY A 248 -8.25 29.82 9.49
CA GLY A 248 -8.78 30.87 8.60
C GLY A 248 -9.32 30.38 7.25
N THR A 249 -9.36 29.06 7.01
CA THR A 249 -10.03 28.50 5.85
C THR A 249 -11.55 28.59 6.04
N GLU A 250 -12.27 29.08 5.02
CA GLU A 250 -13.72 29.06 5.05
C GLU A 250 -14.24 27.62 5.06
N GLU A 251 -15.11 27.31 6.01
CA GLU A 251 -15.76 26.01 6.14
C GLU A 251 -17.27 26.18 5.97
N ARG A 252 -17.89 25.32 5.17
CA ARG A 252 -19.35 25.22 5.07
C ARG A 252 -19.80 23.79 5.30
N ARG A 253 -21.00 23.67 5.85
CA ARG A 253 -21.65 22.37 6.08
C ARG A 253 -22.68 22.11 5.00
N PHE A 254 -22.75 20.86 4.57
CA PHE A 254 -23.67 20.37 3.56
C PHE A 254 -24.32 19.07 4.04
N LEU A 255 -25.51 18.79 3.54
CA LEU A 255 -26.14 17.48 3.67
C LEU A 255 -26.00 16.73 2.35
N VAL A 256 -25.31 15.59 2.39
CA VAL A 256 -25.17 14.69 1.25
C VAL A 256 -25.98 13.42 1.53
N PRO A 257 -26.84 12.93 0.61
CA PRO A 257 -27.55 11.67 0.80
C PRO A 257 -26.59 10.53 1.13
N SER A 258 -26.92 9.68 2.11
CA SER A 258 -25.98 8.63 2.57
C SER A 258 -25.62 7.59 1.51
N GLY A 259 -26.49 7.36 0.52
CA GLY A 259 -26.20 6.47 -0.61
C GLY A 259 -25.35 7.11 -1.70
N GLU A 260 -25.12 8.42 -1.64
CA GLU A 260 -24.31 9.19 -2.60
C GLU A 260 -22.91 9.49 -2.06
N TYR A 261 -22.77 9.66 -0.74
CA TYR A 261 -21.48 10.00 -0.15
C TYR A 261 -20.50 8.82 -0.20
N GLU A 262 -19.49 8.95 -1.06
CA GLU A 262 -18.31 8.11 -1.09
C GLU A 262 -17.08 9.01 -1.17
N ILE A 263 -16.16 8.91 -0.21
CA ILE A 263 -15.03 9.86 -0.07
C ILE A 263 -14.10 9.91 -1.30
N GLY A 264 -14.23 8.95 -2.23
CA GLY A 264 -13.45 8.90 -3.47
C GLY A 264 -11.95 8.78 -3.21
N ARG A 265 -11.15 8.86 -4.28
CA ARG A 265 -9.69 8.76 -4.18
C ARG A 265 -9.03 10.03 -3.62
N PHE A 266 -9.59 11.20 -3.93
CA PHE A 266 -9.02 12.53 -3.61
C PHE A 266 -9.96 13.45 -2.83
N GLY A 267 -11.13 12.95 -2.45
CA GLY A 267 -12.18 13.71 -1.75
C GLY A 267 -13.52 13.62 -2.47
N PHE A 268 -14.56 14.05 -1.77
CA PHE A 268 -15.90 14.20 -2.31
C PHE A 268 -16.13 15.67 -2.66
N VAL A 269 -16.46 15.96 -3.92
CA VAL A 269 -16.80 17.30 -4.38
C VAL A 269 -18.28 17.53 -4.18
N ILE A 270 -18.63 18.61 -3.48
CA ILE A 270 -20.01 19.03 -3.25
C ILE A 270 -20.57 19.61 -4.55
N ASP A 271 -21.76 19.17 -4.92
CA ASP A 271 -22.59 19.74 -5.98
C ASP A 271 -23.58 20.72 -5.32
N PRO A 272 -23.40 22.05 -5.47
CA PRO A 272 -24.26 23.04 -4.81
C PRO A 272 -25.73 22.98 -5.21
N ASP A 273 -26.06 22.41 -6.38
CA ASP A 273 -27.44 22.26 -6.85
C ASP A 273 -28.14 21.06 -6.22
N ARG A 274 -27.37 20.07 -5.74
CA ARG A 274 -27.88 18.82 -5.16
C ARG A 274 -27.66 18.69 -3.65
N HIS A 275 -26.64 19.35 -3.12
CA HIS A 275 -26.22 19.24 -1.72
C HIS A 275 -26.48 20.55 -0.99
N PRO A 276 -27.60 20.68 -0.27
CA PRO A 276 -27.95 21.94 0.37
C PRO A 276 -27.00 22.28 1.52
N VAL A 277 -26.69 23.57 1.66
CA VAL A 277 -25.99 24.11 2.83
C VAL A 277 -26.82 23.84 4.08
N TYR A 278 -26.18 23.36 5.14
CA TYR A 278 -26.83 22.97 6.39
C TYR A 278 -26.43 23.89 7.55
N ALA A 279 -27.37 24.73 7.95
CA ALA A 279 -27.23 25.65 9.09
C ALA A 279 -27.86 25.12 10.40
N GLY A 280 -28.46 23.92 10.39
CA GLY A 280 -29.17 23.36 11.55
C GLY A 280 -28.24 22.82 12.66
N PRO A 281 -28.82 22.19 13.70
CA PRO A 281 -28.07 21.52 14.76
C PRO A 281 -27.04 20.54 14.17
N SER A 282 -25.85 20.47 14.74
CA SER A 282 -24.77 19.62 14.21
C SER A 282 -24.63 18.32 14.99
N SER A 283 -24.31 17.25 14.28
CA SER A 283 -23.80 16.01 14.87
C SER A 283 -22.30 16.07 15.20
N PHE A 284 -21.57 17.10 14.74
CA PHE A 284 -20.18 17.32 15.14
C PHE A 284 -20.11 17.90 16.56
N ILE A 285 -19.41 17.18 17.45
CA ILE A 285 -19.17 17.62 18.82
C ILE A 285 -18.40 18.94 18.80
N GLY A 286 -18.97 19.99 19.42
CA GLY A 286 -18.30 21.29 19.57
C GLY A 286 -18.39 22.20 18.34
N TRP A 287 -19.20 21.86 17.32
CA TRP A 287 -19.43 22.75 16.18
C TRP A 287 -20.16 24.02 16.61
N ARG A 288 -19.39 25.09 16.81
CA ARG A 288 -19.87 26.46 16.79
C ARG A 288 -19.42 26.98 15.44
N GLY A 289 -20.33 27.13 14.47
CA GLY A 289 -19.98 27.67 13.17
C GLY A 289 -19.09 28.88 13.39
N ARG A 290 -17.82 28.80 12.98
CA ARG A 290 -16.89 29.93 13.09
C ARG A 290 -17.35 30.92 12.03
N GLY A 291 -18.36 31.70 12.40
CA GLY A 291 -18.94 32.72 11.54
C GLY A 291 -17.82 33.63 11.06
N SER A 292 -17.81 33.85 9.76
CA SER A 292 -17.06 34.91 9.11
C SER A 292 -17.27 36.26 9.83
N PRO A 293 -16.28 37.16 9.84
CA PRO A 293 -16.59 38.58 9.78
C PRO A 293 -17.36 38.91 8.50
#